data_AF-A0A916CLZ7-F1
#
_entry.id   AF-A0A916CLZ7-F1
#
_cell.length_a   1.000
_cell.length_b   1.000
_cell.length_c   1.000
_cell.angle_alpha   90.00
_cell.angle_beta   90.00
_cell.angle_gamma   90.00
#
_symmetry.space_group_name_H-M   'P 1'
#
loop_
_entity.id
_entity.type
_entity.pdbx_description
1 polymer ?
#
loop_
_entity_poly.entity_id
_entity_poly.type
_entity_poly.pdbx_seq_one_letter_code
_entity_poly.pdbx_strand_id
1 'polypeptide(L)'
;MFFARRLGWLGIVSVMVLLTARVVLAHDDVPITGRVHSTGAPSDLRATNVFSSTIYFPLAGKEIPPGGCQAIPGEMYSTVAIISAPTNPPAQSHPDLNLAMRGYITTTATLGLVDIGGGSDAFAPQLYGLFQDNRTPVFSSASRVYDWNWTCNCRGALLTNWQVTLAGMATTPGEIIRVPGSGYDIGRMPGGFEVMVLYATPNRLTLKYTREDNVIQGYTIHLENICVEPSLLYLYNLMNSAGRVSLPALFVGQGVGRAVGNEMGVAIRDNGMFMDPRSRKDWWIGR
;
A
#
# COMPACT_ATOMS: atom_id res chain seq x y z
N MET A 1 -20.97 40.62 -4.23
CA MET A 1 -21.95 41.19 -5.18
C MET A 1 -22.74 40.03 -5.78
N PHE A 2 -24.07 40.15 -5.75
CA PHE A 2 -25.09 39.11 -5.90
C PHE A 2 -25.08 38.35 -7.25
N PHE A 3 -25.35 37.04 -7.24
CA PHE A 3 -26.68 36.55 -7.67
C PHE A 3 -26.93 35.10 -7.23
N ALA A 4 -28.00 34.95 -6.44
CA ALA A 4 -28.63 33.69 -6.11
C ALA A 4 -29.67 33.32 -7.18
N ARG A 5 -29.87 32.02 -7.43
CA ARG A 5 -31.13 31.51 -7.97
C ARG A 5 -31.56 30.25 -7.21
N ARG A 6 -32.68 30.39 -6.51
CA ARG A 6 -33.57 29.34 -5.99
C ARG A 6 -34.74 29.11 -6.96
N LEU A 7 -35.46 28.02 -6.70
CA LEU A 7 -36.71 27.46 -7.27
C LEU A 7 -36.45 26.40 -8.36
N GLY A 8 -37.02 25.19 -8.29
CA GLY A 8 -38.17 24.76 -7.48
C GLY A 8 -38.44 23.26 -7.45
N TRP A 9 -39.47 22.99 -6.66
CA TRP A 9 -40.10 21.78 -6.14
C TRP A 9 -40.66 20.80 -7.20
N LEU A 10 -40.57 19.50 -6.96
CA LEU A 10 -41.68 18.52 -7.14
C LEU A 10 -41.27 17.17 -6.55
N GLY A 11 -42.08 16.71 -5.59
CA GLY A 11 -41.88 15.49 -4.84
C GLY A 11 -42.14 14.23 -5.67
N ILE A 12 -41.46 13.15 -5.27
CA ILE A 12 -41.82 11.79 -5.65
C ILE A 12 -41.94 10.97 -4.37
N VAL A 13 -43.13 10.41 -4.20
CA VAL A 13 -43.56 9.50 -3.15
C VAL A 13 -42.71 8.24 -3.20
N SER A 14 -42.01 7.92 -2.11
CA SER A 14 -41.32 6.63 -1.97
C SER A 14 -42.23 5.65 -1.23
N VAL A 15 -42.71 4.65 -1.96
CA VAL A 15 -43.49 3.52 -1.46
C VAL A 15 -42.55 2.60 -0.68
N MET A 16 -42.70 2.55 0.64
CA MET A 16 -42.09 1.52 1.49
C MET A 16 -42.78 0.18 1.24
N VAL A 17 -42.07 -0.75 0.60
CA VAL A 17 -42.46 -2.16 0.57
C VAL A 17 -41.78 -2.87 1.75
N LEU A 18 -42.56 -3.18 2.78
CA LEU A 18 -42.15 -4.15 3.82
C LEU A 18 -42.23 -5.56 3.23
N LEU A 19 -41.08 -6.18 2.93
CA LEU A 19 -41.00 -7.64 2.78
C LEU A 19 -40.82 -8.26 4.18
N THR A 20 -41.86 -8.94 4.64
CA THR A 20 -41.78 -9.83 5.81
C THR A 20 -41.29 -11.20 5.36
N ALA A 21 -40.02 -11.51 5.63
CA ALA A 21 -39.50 -12.87 5.44
C ALA A 21 -39.92 -13.74 6.63
N ARG A 22 -40.81 -14.72 6.38
CA ARG A 22 -41.08 -15.82 7.33
C ARG A 22 -39.93 -16.81 7.27
N VAL A 23 -39.17 -16.93 8.35
CA VAL A 23 -38.23 -18.04 8.56
C VAL A 23 -39.04 -19.26 8.97
N VAL A 24 -39.08 -20.25 8.08
CA VAL A 24 -39.57 -21.61 8.40
C VAL A 24 -38.37 -22.37 8.98
N LEU A 25 -38.44 -22.70 10.27
CA LEU A 25 -37.52 -23.65 10.91
C LEU A 25 -37.96 -25.06 10.54
N ALA A 26 -37.22 -25.72 9.65
CA ALA A 26 -37.29 -27.17 9.49
C ALA A 26 -36.30 -27.79 10.48
N HIS A 27 -36.86 -28.44 11.50
CA HIS A 27 -36.19 -29.33 12.43
C HIS A 27 -36.26 -30.73 11.80
N ASP A 28 -35.12 -31.29 11.41
CA ASP A 28 -35.01 -32.72 11.11
C ASP A 28 -34.11 -33.39 12.16
N ASP A 29 -34.74 -34.27 12.92
CA ASP A 29 -34.18 -35.09 13.98
C ASP A 29 -33.33 -36.23 13.40
N VAL A 30 -32.09 -36.36 13.88
CA VAL A 30 -31.28 -37.58 13.74
C VAL A 30 -30.89 -38.06 15.13
N PRO A 31 -31.30 -39.27 15.57
CA PRO A 31 -30.94 -39.78 16.88
C PRO A 31 -29.59 -40.50 16.81
N ILE A 32 -28.61 -40.04 17.58
CA ILE A 32 -27.45 -40.86 17.98
C ILE A 32 -27.57 -41.13 19.48
N THR A 33 -27.91 -42.37 19.81
CA THR A 33 -27.84 -42.92 21.16
C THR A 33 -26.41 -43.32 21.49
N GLY A 34 -25.88 -42.84 22.61
CA GLY A 34 -24.54 -43.19 23.08
C GLY A 34 -24.15 -42.45 24.35
N ARG A 35 -24.81 -42.80 25.45
CA ARG A 35 -24.60 -42.26 26.81
C ARG A 35 -23.38 -42.94 27.46
N VAL A 36 -22.39 -42.16 27.90
CA VAL A 36 -21.50 -42.54 29.02
C VAL A 36 -21.50 -41.42 30.05
N HIS A 37 -21.53 -41.84 31.31
CA HIS A 37 -21.88 -41.10 32.52
C HIS A 37 -20.62 -40.70 33.30
N SER A 38 -20.62 -39.51 33.94
CA SER A 38 -19.86 -39.11 35.17
C SER A 38 -19.69 -37.59 35.21
N THR A 39 -20.58 -36.82 35.84
CA THR A 39 -20.53 -36.27 37.22
C THR A 39 -19.39 -35.31 37.55
N GLY A 40 -19.72 -34.04 37.81
CA GLY A 40 -18.87 -33.04 38.49
C GLY A 40 -19.17 -31.59 38.08
N ALA A 41 -19.69 -30.78 39.00
CA ALA A 41 -20.18 -29.40 38.79
C ALA A 41 -19.06 -28.32 38.95
N PRO A 42 -19.33 -27.00 38.79
CA PRO A 42 -18.52 -26.10 37.98
C PRO A 42 -17.56 -25.21 38.78
N SER A 43 -16.50 -24.74 38.12
CA SER A 43 -15.70 -23.62 38.61
C SER A 43 -15.31 -22.70 37.45
N ASP A 44 -15.82 -21.47 37.54
CA ASP A 44 -15.45 -20.27 36.80
C ASP A 44 -13.99 -20.25 36.32
N LEU A 45 -13.80 -20.16 35.01
CA LEU A 45 -12.59 -19.60 34.43
C LEU A 45 -12.99 -18.41 33.57
N ARG A 46 -12.80 -17.22 34.16
CA ARG A 46 -12.80 -15.94 33.47
C ARG A 46 -11.94 -16.05 32.21
N ALA A 47 -12.57 -15.91 31.05
CA ALA A 47 -11.88 -15.71 29.78
C ALA A 47 -11.13 -14.37 29.86
N THR A 48 -9.83 -14.41 30.13
CA THR A 48 -8.95 -13.29 29.89
C THR A 48 -8.80 -13.14 28.39
N ASN A 49 -9.19 -11.98 27.85
CA ASN A 49 -8.94 -11.62 26.45
C ASN A 49 -7.44 -11.55 26.22
N VAL A 50 -6.86 -12.65 25.73
CA VAL A 50 -5.50 -12.67 25.22
C VAL A 50 -5.57 -12.14 23.78
N PHE A 51 -5.13 -10.90 23.57
CA PHE A 51 -4.90 -10.38 22.23
C PHE A 51 -3.82 -11.25 21.57
N SER A 52 -4.25 -12.10 20.63
CA SER A 52 -3.35 -12.99 19.91
C SER A 52 -2.51 -12.17 18.93
N SER A 53 -1.29 -11.84 19.32
CA SER A 53 -0.27 -11.31 18.42
C SER A 53 0.42 -12.49 17.75
N THR A 54 0.13 -12.72 16.47
CA THR A 54 0.79 -13.78 15.71
C THR A 54 2.12 -13.27 15.20
N ILE A 55 3.21 -13.77 15.79
CA ILE A 55 4.58 -13.49 15.35
C ILE A 55 4.97 -14.57 14.32
N TYR A 56 5.31 -14.16 13.10
CA TYR A 56 5.83 -15.06 12.07
C TYR A 56 7.36 -15.13 12.18
N PHE A 57 7.90 -16.33 12.40
CA PHE A 57 9.35 -16.58 12.40
C PHE A 57 9.86 -16.85 10.98
N PRO A 58 11.02 -16.32 10.57
CA PRO A 58 11.64 -16.71 9.31
C PRO A 58 12.18 -18.14 9.43
N LEU A 59 11.78 -19.01 8.51
CA LEU A 59 12.47 -20.27 8.26
C LEU A 59 13.88 -19.96 7.78
N ALA A 60 14.90 -20.33 8.56
CA ALA A 60 16.30 -20.24 8.16
C ALA A 60 16.60 -21.27 7.06
N GLY A 61 16.34 -20.89 5.81
CA GLY A 61 16.72 -21.62 4.60
C GLY A 61 17.99 -21.05 3.98
N LYS A 62 18.95 -21.94 3.74
CA LYS A 62 20.27 -21.74 3.13
C LYS A 62 20.18 -21.18 1.68
N GLU A 63 21.04 -20.20 1.38
CA GLU A 63 21.41 -19.55 0.11
C GLU A 63 20.45 -19.65 -1.11
N ILE A 64 19.96 -18.49 -1.58
CA ILE A 64 19.41 -18.33 -2.94
C ILE A 64 20.16 -17.17 -3.63
N PRO A 65 20.98 -17.47 -4.66
CA PRO A 65 20.66 -17.04 -6.04
C PRO A 65 20.94 -18.15 -7.08
N PRO A 66 20.32 -18.17 -8.28
CA PRO A 66 19.78 -17.03 -9.03
C PRO A 66 18.26 -17.11 -9.28
N GLY A 67 17.56 -15.99 -9.08
CA GLY A 67 16.15 -15.81 -9.43
C GLY A 67 15.20 -15.52 -8.26
N GLY A 68 15.68 -15.50 -7.01
CA GLY A 68 14.88 -15.16 -5.82
C GLY A 68 15.51 -14.05 -4.99
N CYS A 69 14.67 -13.25 -4.34
CA CYS A 69 15.11 -12.19 -3.43
C CYS A 69 15.67 -12.77 -2.12
N GLN A 70 16.71 -12.15 -1.59
CA GLN A 70 17.30 -12.54 -0.31
C GLN A 70 16.62 -11.79 0.84
N ALA A 71 16.35 -12.51 1.92
CA ALA A 71 15.86 -11.93 3.16
C ALA A 71 16.84 -10.86 3.69
N ILE A 72 16.31 -9.89 4.42
CA ILE A 72 17.09 -8.87 5.09
C ILE A 72 17.20 -9.29 6.57
N PRO A 73 18.41 -9.59 7.08
CA PRO A 73 18.56 -10.01 8.47
C PRO A 73 18.02 -8.97 9.46
N GLY A 74 17.20 -9.43 10.41
CA GLY A 74 16.61 -8.57 11.45
C GLY A 74 15.32 -7.87 11.06
N GLU A 75 14.90 -7.92 9.79
CA GLU A 75 13.62 -7.36 9.38
C GLU A 75 12.45 -8.26 9.79
N MET A 76 11.42 -7.65 10.37
CA MET A 76 10.19 -8.32 10.78
C MET A 76 8.99 -7.44 10.46
N TYR A 77 7.97 -8.02 9.84
CA TYR A 77 6.81 -7.28 9.35
C TYR A 77 5.58 -7.61 10.19
N SER A 78 4.76 -6.59 10.41
CA SER A 78 3.47 -6.70 11.09
C SER A 78 2.37 -6.18 10.18
N THR A 79 1.12 -6.24 10.64
CA THR A 79 -0.03 -5.78 9.87
C THR A 79 -0.79 -4.69 10.59
N VAL A 80 -1.45 -3.83 9.82
CA VAL A 80 -2.44 -2.87 10.31
C VAL A 80 -3.78 -3.15 9.64
N ALA A 81 -4.89 -2.96 10.36
CA ALA A 81 -6.22 -3.06 9.77
C ALA A 81 -6.46 -1.91 8.78
N ILE A 82 -7.09 -2.17 7.64
CA ILE A 82 -7.53 -1.09 6.75
C ILE A 82 -8.71 -0.32 7.37
N ILE A 83 -8.92 0.93 6.96
CA ILE A 83 -10.06 1.76 7.43
C ILE A 83 -11.07 2.08 6.33
N SER A 84 -10.96 1.41 5.18
CA SER A 84 -11.87 1.53 4.05
C SER A 84 -12.41 0.15 3.64
N ALA A 85 -13.25 0.12 2.60
CA ALA A 85 -13.48 -1.12 1.87
C ALA A 85 -12.18 -1.60 1.20
N PRO A 86 -11.99 -2.92 1.02
CA PRO A 86 -10.94 -3.46 0.17
C PRO A 86 -11.00 -2.88 -1.24
N THR A 87 -9.82 -2.77 -1.87
CA THR A 87 -9.69 -2.26 -3.23
C THR A 87 -10.50 -3.08 -4.23
N ASN A 88 -11.13 -2.40 -5.18
CA ASN A 88 -11.88 -2.99 -6.29
C ASN A 88 -11.60 -2.16 -7.55
N PRO A 89 -11.02 -2.73 -8.63
CA PRO A 89 -10.71 -4.15 -8.87
C PRO A 89 -9.61 -4.72 -7.95
N PRO A 90 -9.39 -6.06 -7.93
CA PRO A 90 -8.30 -6.67 -7.16
C PRO A 90 -6.95 -6.01 -7.44
N ALA A 91 -6.07 -5.92 -6.44
CA ALA A 91 -4.84 -5.12 -6.47
C ALA A 91 -3.93 -5.41 -7.68
N GLN A 92 -3.79 -6.68 -8.09
CA GLN A 92 -3.01 -7.07 -9.28
C GLN A 92 -3.53 -6.45 -10.58
N SER A 93 -4.84 -6.25 -10.68
CA SER A 93 -5.53 -5.62 -11.80
C SER A 93 -5.86 -4.13 -11.58
N HIS A 94 -5.41 -3.53 -10.47
CA HIS A 94 -5.75 -2.16 -10.12
C HIS A 94 -4.71 -1.18 -10.67
N PRO A 95 -5.05 -0.30 -11.63
CA PRO A 95 -4.09 0.55 -12.32
C PRO A 95 -3.47 1.63 -11.43
N ASP A 96 -4.11 1.94 -10.30
CA ASP A 96 -3.52 2.82 -9.30
C ASP A 96 -2.62 2.13 -8.27
N LEU A 97 -2.72 0.80 -8.09
CA LEU A 97 -1.89 0.09 -7.11
C LEU A 97 -0.74 -0.65 -7.80
N ASN A 98 -1.02 -1.27 -8.95
CA ASN A 98 -0.04 -1.94 -9.79
C ASN A 98 0.35 -1.02 -10.97
N LEU A 99 1.44 -0.27 -10.81
CA LEU A 99 1.91 0.69 -11.82
C LEU A 99 2.17 0.04 -13.19
N ALA A 100 2.45 -1.28 -13.24
CA ALA A 100 2.65 -2.01 -14.50
C ALA A 100 1.45 -1.92 -15.44
N MET A 101 0.24 -1.85 -14.89
CA MET A 101 -1.01 -1.73 -15.66
C MET A 101 -1.02 -0.45 -16.48
N ARG A 102 -0.63 0.67 -15.86
CA ARG A 102 -0.48 1.96 -16.53
C ARG A 102 0.72 1.94 -17.48
N GLY A 103 1.86 1.47 -17.01
CA GLY A 103 3.13 1.56 -17.73
C GLY A 103 3.61 3.01 -17.86
N TYR A 104 4.77 3.19 -18.48
CA TYR A 104 5.41 4.50 -18.65
C TYR A 104 6.33 4.48 -19.87
N ILE A 105 6.68 5.67 -20.36
CA ILE A 105 7.66 5.87 -21.44
C ILE A 105 8.73 6.86 -21.01
N THR A 106 9.96 6.65 -21.47
CA THR A 106 11.09 7.56 -21.22
C THR A 106 10.81 8.95 -21.79
N THR A 107 11.33 9.98 -21.12
CA THR A 107 11.33 11.38 -21.55
C THR A 107 12.75 11.94 -21.48
N THR A 108 12.99 13.09 -22.11
CA THR A 108 14.29 13.77 -22.15
C THR A 108 14.39 14.91 -21.13
N ALA A 109 13.59 14.87 -20.05
CA ALA A 109 13.60 15.88 -19.01
C ALA A 109 14.92 15.85 -18.20
N THR A 110 15.24 16.95 -17.52
CA THR A 110 16.45 17.09 -16.70
C THR A 110 16.64 15.92 -15.71
N LEU A 111 17.83 15.35 -15.65
CA LEU A 111 18.15 14.31 -14.68
C LEU A 111 18.76 14.94 -13.41
N GLY A 112 17.89 15.36 -12.50
CA GLY A 112 18.29 16.02 -11.25
C GLY A 112 17.09 16.55 -10.48
N LEU A 113 17.35 17.04 -9.27
CA LEU A 113 16.34 17.77 -8.50
C LEU A 113 15.91 19.03 -9.24
N VAL A 114 14.62 19.36 -9.14
CA VAL A 114 14.02 20.54 -9.77
C VAL A 114 13.29 21.39 -8.75
N ASP A 115 13.29 22.69 -8.98
CA ASP A 115 12.53 23.65 -8.21
C ASP A 115 11.15 23.85 -8.87
N ILE A 116 10.12 23.32 -8.23
CA ILE A 116 8.72 23.45 -8.65
C ILE A 116 8.03 24.46 -7.72
N GLY A 117 7.21 25.35 -8.28
CA GLY A 117 6.46 26.34 -7.51
C GLY A 117 5.30 25.74 -6.69
N GLY A 118 4.69 26.54 -5.82
CA GLY A 118 3.55 26.15 -4.98
C GLY A 118 3.94 25.80 -3.54
N GLY A 119 2.93 25.49 -2.72
CA GLY A 119 3.13 25.13 -1.31
C GLY A 119 3.83 23.79 -1.12
N SER A 120 4.37 23.54 0.06
CA SER A 120 4.94 22.26 0.49
C SER A 120 4.20 21.72 1.71
N ASP A 121 4.31 20.43 1.96
CA ASP A 121 3.81 19.76 3.17
C ASP A 121 5.00 19.27 4.00
N ALA A 122 5.03 19.61 5.29
CA ALA A 122 6.07 19.15 6.21
C ALA A 122 6.00 17.64 6.50
N PHE A 123 4.87 17.00 6.22
CA PHE A 123 4.64 15.56 6.42
C PHE A 123 4.83 14.74 5.14
N ALA A 124 5.27 15.37 4.04
CA ALA A 124 5.58 14.68 2.79
C ALA A 124 6.72 13.65 2.97
N PRO A 125 6.62 12.46 2.35
CA PRO A 125 7.68 11.46 2.36
C PRO A 125 9.00 11.99 1.81
N GLN A 126 10.09 11.75 2.54
CA GLN A 126 11.42 12.21 2.17
C GLN A 126 12.20 11.11 1.46
N LEU A 127 12.32 11.21 0.12
CA LEU A 127 12.81 10.13 -0.74
C LEU A 127 14.30 9.80 -0.56
N TYR A 128 15.09 10.69 0.04
CA TYR A 128 16.45 10.33 0.45
C TYR A 128 16.47 9.18 1.48
N GLY A 129 15.38 9.01 2.25
CA GLY A 129 15.24 7.92 3.23
C GLY A 129 15.07 6.53 2.61
N LEU A 130 14.93 6.42 1.27
CA LEU A 130 14.98 5.15 0.57
C LEU A 130 16.37 4.49 0.68
N PHE A 131 17.43 5.29 0.87
CA PHE A 131 18.82 4.85 0.89
C PHE A 131 19.38 4.87 2.32
N GLN A 132 20.19 3.87 2.67
CA GLN A 132 20.76 3.75 4.02
C GLN A 132 21.64 4.94 4.43
N ASP A 133 22.39 5.51 3.49
CA ASP A 133 23.25 6.69 3.70
C ASP A 133 22.47 8.01 3.60
N ASN A 134 21.14 7.94 3.40
CA ASN A 134 20.28 9.08 3.15
C ASN A 134 20.80 9.96 2.01
N ARG A 135 21.39 9.42 0.93
CA ARG A 135 21.90 10.24 -0.18
C ARG A 135 20.78 10.82 -1.05
N THR A 136 21.10 11.91 -1.75
CA THR A 136 20.40 12.24 -3.00
C THR A 136 20.99 11.35 -4.10
N PRO A 137 20.23 10.42 -4.70
CA PRO A 137 20.76 9.56 -5.75
C PRO A 137 21.05 10.36 -7.02
N VAL A 138 21.92 9.82 -7.87
CA VAL A 138 21.97 10.27 -9.26
C VAL A 138 20.67 9.85 -9.94
N PHE A 139 20.01 10.79 -10.59
CA PHE A 139 18.87 10.48 -11.45
C PHE A 139 19.41 9.94 -12.78
N SER A 140 19.14 8.68 -13.10
CA SER A 140 19.70 8.00 -14.27
C SER A 140 18.71 7.87 -15.42
N SER A 141 17.41 7.96 -15.13
CA SER A 141 16.36 7.98 -16.14
C SER A 141 15.17 8.84 -15.71
N ALA A 142 14.37 9.28 -16.68
CA ALA A 142 13.17 10.05 -16.46
C ALA A 142 12.06 9.50 -17.36
N SER A 143 10.87 9.28 -16.79
CA SER A 143 9.73 8.71 -17.51
C SER A 143 8.42 9.41 -17.20
N ARG A 144 7.46 9.27 -18.11
CA ARG A 144 6.06 9.68 -17.94
C ARG A 144 5.16 8.46 -17.94
N VAL A 145 4.40 8.34 -16.86
CA VAL A 145 3.35 7.33 -16.66
C VAL A 145 2.16 7.63 -17.56
N TYR A 146 1.54 6.58 -18.11
CA TYR A 146 0.28 6.71 -18.83
C TYR A 146 -0.89 6.94 -17.86
N ASP A 147 -1.84 7.73 -18.30
CA ASP A 147 -3.12 7.84 -17.65
C ASP A 147 -3.93 6.53 -17.79
N TRP A 148 -5.04 6.42 -17.07
CA TRP A 148 -5.98 5.32 -17.15
C TRP A 148 -7.34 5.83 -17.57
N ASN A 149 -7.85 5.31 -18.67
CA ASN A 149 -9.19 5.61 -19.12
C ASN A 149 -10.17 4.63 -18.45
N TRP A 150 -10.88 5.14 -17.44
CA TRP A 150 -11.85 4.37 -16.66
C TRP A 150 -13.09 3.94 -17.45
N THR A 151 -13.44 4.63 -18.54
CA THR A 151 -14.61 4.29 -19.38
C THR A 151 -14.40 2.97 -20.13
N CYS A 152 -13.20 2.75 -20.68
CA CYS A 152 -12.83 1.49 -21.34
C CYS A 152 -12.12 0.50 -20.40
N ASN A 153 -11.77 0.94 -19.18
CA ASN A 153 -10.82 0.26 -18.30
C ASN A 153 -9.51 -0.12 -19.02
N CYS A 154 -8.89 0.88 -19.67
CA CYS A 154 -7.72 0.67 -20.52
C CYS A 154 -6.70 1.81 -20.39
N ARG A 155 -5.46 1.58 -20.87
CA ARG A 155 -4.38 2.59 -20.84
C ARG A 155 -4.78 3.82 -21.66
N GLY A 156 -4.66 5.00 -21.04
CA GLY A 156 -4.95 6.30 -21.64
C GLY A 156 -3.72 6.98 -22.27
N ALA A 157 -3.82 8.29 -22.46
CA ALA A 157 -2.72 9.13 -22.95
C ALA A 157 -1.63 9.34 -21.88
N LEU A 158 -0.47 9.87 -22.24
CA LEU A 158 0.58 10.21 -21.26
C LEU A 158 0.15 11.36 -20.35
N LEU A 159 0.40 11.22 -19.04
CA LEU A 159 0.14 12.30 -18.08
C LEU A 159 1.00 13.53 -18.41
N THR A 160 0.38 14.71 -18.55
CA THR A 160 1.02 15.95 -19.01
C THR A 160 1.27 16.97 -17.90
N ASN A 161 0.70 16.78 -16.71
CA ASN A 161 0.84 17.70 -15.58
C ASN A 161 2.30 17.89 -15.16
N TRP A 162 3.11 16.83 -15.27
CA TRP A 162 4.53 16.84 -14.96
C TRP A 162 5.34 16.27 -16.11
N GLN A 163 6.51 16.87 -16.35
CA GLN A 163 7.44 16.35 -17.35
C GLN A 163 7.99 14.97 -16.95
N VAL A 164 8.05 14.67 -15.64
CA VAL A 164 8.46 13.38 -15.08
C VAL A 164 7.43 12.97 -14.04
N THR A 165 6.97 11.73 -14.13
CA THR A 165 6.07 11.10 -13.13
C THR A 165 6.63 9.77 -12.61
N LEU A 166 7.75 9.31 -13.17
CA LEU A 166 8.59 8.25 -12.63
C LEU A 166 10.06 8.59 -12.86
N ALA A 167 10.84 8.60 -11.79
CA ALA A 167 12.27 8.89 -11.81
C ALA A 167 13.07 7.60 -11.62
N GLY A 168 14.05 7.36 -12.49
CA GLY A 168 15.07 6.34 -12.28
C GLY A 168 16.14 6.87 -11.34
N MET A 169 16.35 6.20 -10.22
CA MET A 169 17.32 6.55 -9.20
C MET A 169 18.43 5.51 -9.16
N ALA A 170 19.68 5.97 -9.27
CA ALA A 170 20.84 5.11 -9.27
C ALA A 170 20.97 4.34 -7.95
N THR A 171 21.21 3.04 -8.08
CA THR A 171 21.38 2.10 -6.98
C THR A 171 22.66 1.28 -7.14
N THR A 172 23.13 0.67 -6.07
CA THR A 172 24.09 -0.44 -6.08
C THR A 172 23.32 -1.76 -5.96
N PRO A 173 23.53 -2.73 -6.87
CA PRO A 173 22.87 -4.03 -6.78
C PRO A 173 23.02 -4.66 -5.39
N GLY A 174 21.91 -5.13 -4.82
CA GLY A 174 21.86 -5.75 -3.50
C GLY A 174 21.77 -4.78 -2.31
N GLU A 175 21.91 -3.46 -2.50
CA GLU A 175 21.71 -2.50 -1.41
C GLU A 175 20.27 -2.53 -0.90
N ILE A 176 20.08 -2.32 0.40
CA ILE A 176 18.75 -2.36 1.02
C ILE A 176 18.01 -1.06 0.69
N ILE A 177 16.79 -1.21 0.14
CA ILE A 177 15.84 -0.12 -0.03
C ILE A 177 14.93 -0.08 1.20
N ARG A 178 14.69 1.12 1.72
CA ARG A 178 14.01 1.35 3.00
C ARG A 178 12.75 2.17 2.84
N VAL A 179 11.88 2.15 3.85
CA VAL A 179 10.72 3.05 3.94
C VAL A 179 11.22 4.48 4.15
N PRO A 180 10.93 5.44 3.25
CA PRO A 180 11.28 6.82 3.47
C PRO A 180 10.41 7.41 4.56
N GLY A 181 11.04 8.17 5.46
CA GLY A 181 10.33 8.79 6.58
C GLY A 181 9.42 9.92 6.13
N SER A 182 8.35 10.10 6.89
CA SER A 182 7.45 11.24 6.90
C SER A 182 7.14 11.56 8.38
N GLY A 183 6.18 12.44 8.65
CA GLY A 183 5.68 12.68 10.01
C GLY A 183 4.41 11.90 10.34
N TYR A 184 3.94 11.00 9.47
CA TYR A 184 2.70 10.25 9.69
C TYR A 184 2.93 9.06 10.63
N ASP A 185 1.92 8.78 11.46
CA ASP A 185 1.80 7.55 12.23
C ASP A 185 0.45 6.93 11.89
N ILE A 186 0.48 5.79 11.21
CA ILE A 186 -0.72 5.07 10.77
C ILE A 186 -1.10 3.91 11.71
N GLY A 187 -0.47 3.77 12.87
CA GLY A 187 -0.70 2.64 13.78
C GLY A 187 -0.30 2.94 15.22
N ARG A 188 -1.29 3.32 16.04
CA ARG A 188 -1.10 3.82 17.41
C ARG A 188 -0.85 2.70 18.43
N MET A 189 0.41 2.42 18.79
CA MET A 189 0.95 1.96 20.10
C MET A 189 2.50 1.86 19.97
N PRO A 190 3.30 2.18 21.02
CA PRO A 190 4.45 3.07 20.89
C PRO A 190 5.45 2.66 19.81
N GLY A 191 5.75 3.61 18.90
CA GLY A 191 6.68 3.47 17.78
C GLY A 191 6.03 3.29 16.41
N GLY A 192 4.83 3.86 16.20
CA GLY A 192 3.86 3.49 15.17
C GLY A 192 4.34 3.33 13.73
N PHE A 193 3.54 2.60 12.95
CA PHE A 193 3.83 2.34 11.53
C PHE A 193 3.80 3.62 10.71
N GLU A 194 4.70 3.72 9.74
CA GLU A 194 4.81 4.84 8.80
C GLU A 194 3.96 4.58 7.55
N VAL A 195 4.00 3.34 7.04
CA VAL A 195 3.35 2.98 5.77
C VAL A 195 2.61 1.65 5.83
N MET A 196 1.61 1.51 4.98
CA MET A 196 0.91 0.27 4.66
C MET A 196 1.24 -0.17 3.23
N VAL A 197 1.41 -1.48 3.01
CA VAL A 197 1.68 -2.05 1.67
C VAL A 197 0.37 -2.33 0.94
N LEU A 198 0.09 -1.56 -0.10
CA LEU A 198 -1.10 -1.75 -0.94
C LEU A 198 -0.90 -2.85 -1.98
N TYR A 199 0.31 -2.99 -2.51
CA TYR A 199 0.63 -3.96 -3.54
C TYR A 199 2.08 -4.43 -3.46
N ALA A 200 2.30 -5.72 -3.66
CA ALA A 200 3.63 -6.30 -3.75
C ALA A 200 3.68 -7.42 -4.79
N THR A 201 4.75 -7.44 -5.57
CA THR A 201 5.20 -8.58 -6.39
C THR A 201 6.67 -8.85 -6.06
N PRO A 202 7.31 -9.88 -6.63
CA PRO A 202 8.76 -10.06 -6.45
C PRO A 202 9.59 -8.83 -6.83
N ASN A 203 9.09 -7.97 -7.72
CA ASN A 203 9.85 -6.88 -8.32
C ASN A 203 9.28 -5.46 -8.19
N ARG A 204 8.13 -5.30 -7.51
CA ARG A 204 7.41 -4.02 -7.40
C ARG A 204 6.74 -3.93 -6.04
N LEU A 205 6.64 -2.72 -5.50
CA LEU A 205 5.99 -2.45 -4.22
C LEU A 205 5.26 -1.12 -4.27
N THR A 206 4.09 -1.05 -3.63
CA THR A 206 3.33 0.20 -3.46
C THR A 206 3.10 0.46 -1.99
N LEU A 207 3.64 1.57 -1.49
CA LEU A 207 3.57 2.03 -0.11
C LEU A 207 2.56 3.16 0.02
N LYS A 208 1.78 3.18 1.11
CA LYS A 208 0.76 4.18 1.40
C LYS A 208 0.94 4.75 2.80
N TYR A 209 0.86 6.07 2.92
CA TYR A 209 1.03 6.80 4.19
C TYR A 209 -0.29 7.02 4.94
N THR A 210 -1.30 6.22 4.64
CA THR A 210 -2.60 6.17 5.30
C THR A 210 -3.12 4.73 5.32
N ARG A 211 -4.30 4.47 5.89
CA ARG A 211 -4.84 3.11 6.09
C ARG A 211 -5.98 2.75 5.14
N GLU A 212 -6.31 3.62 4.19
CA GLU A 212 -7.27 3.31 3.13
C GLU A 212 -6.62 2.40 2.08
N ASP A 213 -7.36 1.38 1.64
CA ASP A 213 -6.94 0.46 0.58
C ASP A 213 -7.18 1.05 -0.82
N ASN A 214 -6.70 2.28 -1.02
CA ASN A 214 -6.76 3.03 -2.27
C ASN A 214 -5.72 4.17 -2.24
N VAL A 215 -5.62 4.92 -3.33
CA VAL A 215 -4.67 6.05 -3.44
C VAL A 215 -5.33 7.42 -3.31
N ILE A 216 -6.63 7.50 -3.01
CA ILE A 216 -7.44 8.72 -3.15
C ILE A 216 -6.97 9.84 -2.23
N GLN A 217 -6.61 9.53 -0.98
CA GLN A 217 -6.15 10.53 -0.01
C GLN A 217 -4.77 10.20 0.53
N GLY A 218 -3.90 11.19 0.66
CA GLY A 218 -2.54 11.05 1.19
C GLY A 218 -1.53 10.45 0.22
N TYR A 219 -0.27 10.38 0.64
CA TYR A 219 0.85 10.01 -0.24
C TYR A 219 0.93 8.53 -0.54
N THR A 220 1.33 8.20 -1.77
CA THR A 220 1.61 6.82 -2.21
C THR A 220 2.93 6.79 -2.97
N ILE A 221 3.79 5.82 -2.70
CA ILE A 221 5.03 5.58 -3.45
C ILE A 221 4.94 4.26 -4.18
N HIS A 222 5.26 4.27 -5.47
CA HIS A 222 5.50 3.07 -6.26
C HIS A 222 7.00 2.87 -6.42
N LEU A 223 7.48 1.67 -6.09
CA LEU A 223 8.84 1.21 -6.29
C LEU A 223 8.88 0.16 -7.38
N GLU A 224 9.83 0.34 -8.29
CA GLU A 224 10.01 -0.45 -9.50
C GLU A 224 11.43 -0.99 -9.57
N ASN A 225 11.59 -2.21 -10.09
CA ASN A 225 12.90 -2.85 -10.25
C ASN A 225 13.68 -3.06 -8.94
N ILE A 226 12.94 -3.34 -7.87
CA ILE A 226 13.52 -3.81 -6.60
C ILE A 226 13.32 -5.32 -6.48
N CYS A 227 13.96 -5.94 -5.49
CA CYS A 227 13.73 -7.32 -5.10
C CYS A 227 13.04 -7.26 -3.75
N VAL A 228 11.71 -7.42 -3.73
CA VAL A 228 10.93 -7.27 -2.50
C VAL A 228 11.35 -8.32 -1.48
N GLU A 229 11.45 -7.92 -0.22
CA GLU A 229 11.84 -8.82 0.86
C GLU A 229 10.86 -10.02 0.92
N PRO A 230 11.36 -11.28 0.89
CA PRO A 230 10.52 -12.46 0.78
C PRO A 230 9.45 -12.63 1.87
N SER A 231 9.75 -12.33 3.13
CA SER A 231 8.79 -12.43 4.24
C SER A 231 7.71 -11.34 4.18
N LEU A 232 8.06 -10.13 3.72
CA LEU A 232 7.11 -9.05 3.44
C LEU A 232 6.17 -9.44 2.28
N LEU A 233 6.73 -9.97 1.19
CA LEU A 233 5.94 -10.44 0.05
C LEU A 233 5.01 -11.59 0.45
N TYR A 234 5.51 -12.53 1.26
CA TYR A 234 4.69 -13.62 1.80
C TYR A 234 3.54 -13.09 2.66
N LEU A 235 3.81 -12.17 3.59
CA LEU A 235 2.79 -11.55 4.44
C LEU A 235 1.75 -10.80 3.61
N TYR A 236 2.19 -10.04 2.60
CA TYR A 236 1.28 -9.38 1.66
C TYR A 236 0.35 -10.37 0.97
N ASN A 237 0.89 -11.45 0.40
CA ASN A 237 0.10 -12.45 -0.31
C ASN A 237 -0.92 -13.15 0.60
N LEU A 238 -0.50 -13.48 1.83
CA LEU A 238 -1.39 -14.06 2.84
C LEU A 238 -2.56 -13.11 3.12
N MET A 239 -2.27 -11.85 3.45
CA MET A 239 -3.28 -10.83 3.74
C MET A 239 -4.19 -10.53 2.55
N ASN A 240 -3.61 -10.48 1.34
CA ASN A 240 -4.36 -10.26 0.11
C ASN A 240 -5.35 -11.39 -0.17
N SER A 241 -4.91 -12.65 -0.02
CA SER A 241 -5.78 -13.82 -0.18
C SER A 241 -6.86 -13.94 0.90
N ALA A 242 -6.58 -13.41 2.10
CA ALA A 242 -7.52 -13.35 3.22
C ALA A 242 -8.53 -12.19 3.14
N GLY A 243 -8.62 -11.49 2.02
CA GLY A 243 -9.62 -10.44 1.79
C GLY A 243 -9.21 -9.04 2.24
N ARG A 244 -7.92 -8.80 2.53
CA ARG A 244 -7.33 -7.46 2.76
C ARG A 244 -7.89 -6.70 3.95
N VAL A 245 -8.53 -7.37 4.92
CA VAL A 245 -9.02 -6.74 6.17
C VAL A 245 -7.90 -6.10 6.99
N SER A 246 -6.68 -6.61 6.82
CA SER A 246 -5.43 -6.02 7.27
C SER A 246 -4.38 -6.19 6.19
N LEU A 247 -3.39 -5.30 6.15
CA LEU A 247 -2.28 -5.33 5.20
C LEU A 247 -0.95 -5.12 5.94
N PRO A 248 0.20 -5.54 5.35
CA PRO A 248 1.50 -5.30 5.95
C PRO A 248 1.70 -3.82 6.25
N ALA A 249 2.26 -3.52 7.41
CA ALA A 249 2.60 -2.18 7.86
C ALA A 249 4.06 -2.14 8.31
N LEU A 250 4.73 -1.02 8.05
CA LEU A 250 6.18 -0.90 8.20
C LEU A 250 6.56 0.37 8.94
N PHE A 251 7.65 0.31 9.68
CA PHE A 251 8.25 1.45 10.36
C PHE A 251 9.09 2.30 9.40
N VAL A 252 9.35 3.56 9.78
CA VAL A 252 10.33 4.40 9.09
C VAL A 252 11.70 3.71 9.05
N GLY A 253 12.38 3.79 7.91
CA GLY A 253 13.71 3.21 7.71
C GLY A 253 13.72 1.68 7.62
N GLN A 254 12.58 1.01 7.75
CA GLN A 254 12.47 -0.44 7.64
C GLN A 254 12.81 -0.90 6.22
N GLY A 255 13.60 -1.97 6.09
CA GLY A 255 13.93 -2.55 4.79
C GLY A 255 12.70 -3.13 4.09
N VAL A 256 12.47 -2.77 2.84
CA VAL A 256 11.36 -3.29 2.00
C VAL A 256 11.81 -4.30 0.97
N GLY A 257 13.11 -4.31 0.68
CA GLY A 257 13.71 -5.11 -0.38
C GLY A 257 15.12 -4.65 -0.70
N ARG A 258 15.65 -5.12 -1.83
CA ARG A 258 16.99 -4.77 -2.31
C ARG A 258 16.94 -4.23 -3.73
N ALA A 259 17.87 -3.39 -4.12
CA ALA A 259 18.02 -3.02 -5.53
C ALA A 259 18.41 -4.26 -6.37
N VAL A 260 17.74 -4.49 -7.50
CA VAL A 260 18.09 -5.61 -8.41
C VAL A 260 19.29 -5.25 -9.27
N GLY A 261 19.38 -3.99 -9.70
CA GLY A 261 20.40 -3.50 -10.62
C GLY A 261 20.93 -2.14 -10.22
N ASN A 262 21.39 -1.40 -11.22
CA ASN A 262 22.00 -0.07 -11.03
C ASN A 262 20.97 1.08 -10.99
N GLU A 263 19.68 0.76 -11.13
CA GLU A 263 18.59 1.73 -11.10
C GLU A 263 17.34 1.09 -10.50
N MET A 264 16.64 1.84 -9.64
CA MET A 264 15.23 1.59 -9.30
C MET A 264 14.35 2.72 -9.83
N GLY A 265 13.11 2.41 -10.19
CA GLY A 265 12.12 3.42 -10.55
C GLY A 265 11.29 3.83 -9.34
N VAL A 266 11.06 5.13 -9.18
CA VAL A 266 10.24 5.69 -8.11
C VAL A 266 9.21 6.64 -8.70
N ALA A 267 7.93 6.39 -8.41
CA ALA A 267 6.84 7.32 -8.67
C ALA A 267 6.14 7.67 -7.36
N ILE A 268 5.67 8.90 -7.22
CA ILE A 268 4.92 9.35 -6.05
C ILE A 268 3.58 9.92 -6.46
N ARG A 269 2.56 9.67 -5.65
CA ARG A 269 1.24 10.28 -5.75
C ARG A 269 0.95 11.12 -4.52
N ASP A 270 0.20 12.18 -4.74
CA ASP A 270 -0.46 13.00 -3.73
C ASP A 270 -1.96 13.04 -4.03
N ASN A 271 -2.78 12.56 -3.09
CA ASN A 271 -4.23 12.51 -3.22
C ASN A 271 -4.69 11.92 -4.58
N GLY A 272 -4.09 10.80 -4.97
CA GLY A 272 -4.39 10.07 -6.18
C GLY A 272 -3.72 10.58 -7.46
N MET A 273 -3.15 11.80 -7.47
CA MET A 273 -2.46 12.34 -8.64
C MET A 273 -0.98 12.00 -8.62
N PHE A 274 -0.41 11.57 -9.75
CA PHE A 274 1.04 11.46 -9.87
C PHE A 274 1.70 12.84 -9.80
N MET A 275 2.84 12.89 -9.12
CA MET A 275 3.66 14.09 -8.94
C MET A 275 5.04 13.89 -9.55
N ASP A 276 5.82 14.97 -9.66
CA ASP A 276 7.22 14.89 -10.07
C ASP A 276 8.11 14.46 -8.90
N PRO A 277 8.70 13.24 -8.90
CA PRO A 277 9.51 12.76 -7.77
C PRO A 277 10.81 13.53 -7.56
N ARG A 278 11.16 14.47 -8.46
CA ARG A 278 12.36 15.30 -8.39
C ARG A 278 12.13 16.63 -7.66
N SER A 279 10.89 16.94 -7.25
CA SER A 279 10.57 18.21 -6.59
C SER A 279 11.38 18.39 -5.31
N ARG A 280 12.34 19.32 -5.31
CA ARG A 280 13.25 19.54 -4.17
C ARG A 280 12.50 19.93 -2.91
N LYS A 281 11.54 20.85 -3.03
CA LYS A 281 10.78 21.41 -1.90
C LYS A 281 9.86 20.40 -1.20
N ASP A 282 9.46 19.34 -1.90
CA ASP A 282 8.45 18.41 -1.40
C ASP A 282 9.12 17.15 -0.84
N TRP A 283 10.01 16.52 -1.60
CA TRP A 283 10.50 15.17 -1.30
C TRP A 283 11.96 15.11 -0.87
N TRP A 284 12.67 16.23 -0.95
CA TRP A 284 14.12 16.32 -0.75
C TRP A 284 14.49 17.52 0.13
N ILE A 285 13.76 17.72 1.22
CA ILE A 285 13.99 18.83 2.14
C ILE A 285 15.41 18.72 2.71
N GLY A 286 16.16 19.82 2.60
CA GLY A 286 17.57 19.89 3.04
C GLY A 286 18.59 19.34 2.05
N ARG A 287 18.21 19.09 0.78
CA ARG A 287 19.08 18.58 -0.30
C ARG A 287 19.21 19.53 -1.48
#